data_AF-A0A2N5GBP5-F1
#
_entry.id   AF-A0A2N5GBP5-F1
#
_cell.length_a   1.000
_cell.length_b   1.000
_cell.length_c   1.000
_cell.angle_alpha   90.00
_cell.angle_beta   90.00
_cell.angle_gamma   90.00
#
_symmetry.space_group_name_H-M   'P 1'
#
loop_
_entity.id
_entity.type
_entity.pdbx_description
1 polymer ?
#
loop_
_entity_poly.entity_id
_entity_poly.type
_entity_poly.pdbx_seq_one_letter_code
_entity_poly.pdbx_strand_id
1 'polypeptide(L)' 'MMKFFLIVGIVAIIISGICIGAWIDGQQQRANYYSETTEQRKLRTKVGIYAGLIGIICLGISGLIYFL' A
#
# COMPACT_ATOMS: atom_id res chain seq x y z
N MET A 1 6.29 -1.76 21.81
CA MET A 1 4.97 -1.94 21.17
C MET A 1 4.74 -0.93 20.04
N MET A 2 4.76 0.39 20.32
CA MET A 2 4.54 1.45 19.30
C MET A 2 5.45 1.32 18.06
N LYS A 3 6.77 1.23 18.24
CA LYS A 3 7.74 1.13 17.12
C LYS A 3 7.46 -0.01 16.14
N PHE A 4 6.94 -1.14 16.65
CA PHE A 4 6.59 -2.28 15.81
C PHE A 4 5.44 -1.94 14.85
N PHE A 5 4.33 -1.40 15.39
CA PHE A 5 3.18 -0.97 14.59
C PHE A 5 3.55 0.17 13.63
N LEU A 6 4.42 1.09 14.04
CA LEU A 6 4.92 2.15 13.17
C LEU A 6 5.67 1.59 11.95
N ILE A 7 6.63 0.70 12.17
CA ILE A 7 7.43 0.11 11.08
C ILE A 7 6.55 -0.72 10.15
N VAL A 8 5.71 -1.60 10.70
CA VAL A 8 4.79 -2.43 9.90
C VAL A 8 3.82 -1.54 9.11
N GLY A 9 3.31 -0.47 9.73
CA GLY A 9 2.43 0.49 9.09
C GLY A 9 3.08 1.18 7.89
N ILE A 10 4.29 1.71 8.06
CA ILE A 10 5.05 2.36 6.98
C ILE A 10 5.32 1.39 5.83
N VAL A 11 5.81 0.18 6.14
CA VAL A 11 6.12 -0.84 5.13
C VAL A 11 4.86 -1.24 4.34
N ALA A 12 3.72 -1.42 5.02
CA ALA A 12 2.46 -1.76 4.37
C ALA A 12 1.95 -0.66 3.44
N ILE A 13 2.11 0.63 3.81
CA ILE A 13 1.80 1.76 2.92
C ILE A 13 2.71 1.76 1.68
N ILE A 14 4.01 1.52 1.85
CA ILE A 14 4.98 1.42 0.74
C ILE A 14 4.60 0.27 -0.19
N ILE A 15 4.18 -0.88 0.33
CA ILE A 15 3.73 -1.98 -0.54
C ILE A 15 2.44 -1.57 -1.29
N SER A 16 1.51 -0.91 -0.60
CA SER A 16 0.23 -0.46 -1.16
C SER A 16 0.41 0.41 -2.40
N GLY A 17 1.17 1.50 -2.30
CA GLY A 17 1.32 2.41 -3.43
C GLY A 17 2.20 1.84 -4.56
N ILE A 18 3.08 0.86 -4.30
CA ILE A 18 3.80 0.15 -5.37
C ILE A 18 2.80 -0.67 -6.17
N CYS A 19 1.93 -1.42 -5.48
CA CYS A 19 0.90 -2.23 -6.13
C CYS A 19 -0.14 -1.37 -6.87
N ILE A 20 -0.56 -0.23 -6.31
CA ILE A 20 -1.54 0.66 -6.95
C ILE A 20 -0.90 1.49 -8.07
N GLY A 21 0.43 1.66 -8.04
CA GLY A 21 1.15 2.51 -8.98
C GLY A 21 1.11 3.99 -8.60
N ALA A 22 1.01 4.31 -7.31
CA ALA A 22 1.01 5.68 -6.79
C ALA A 22 2.36 6.40 -6.98
N TRP A 23 3.45 5.65 -7.19
CA TRP A 23 4.81 6.17 -7.35
C TRP A 23 5.40 6.03 -8.76
N ILE A 24 4.59 5.64 -9.75
CA ILE A 24 5.04 5.51 -11.15
C ILE A 24 4.47 6.62 -12.02
N ASP A 25 5.21 7.00 -13.06
CA ASP A 25 4.77 8.02 -14.01
C ASP A 25 3.60 7.54 -14.89
N GLY A 26 2.80 8.48 -15.41
CA GLY A 26 1.65 8.19 -16.25
C GLY A 26 2.01 7.40 -17.52
N GLN A 27 3.19 7.60 -18.11
CA GLN A 27 3.63 6.79 -19.25
C GLN A 27 3.90 5.35 -18.82
N GLN A 28 4.54 5.16 -17.67
CA GLN A 28 4.86 3.83 -17.13
C GLN A 28 3.59 3.08 -16.70
N GLN A 29 2.62 3.78 -16.13
CA GLN A 29 1.32 3.22 -15.78
C GLN A 29 0.53 2.77 -17.03
N ARG A 30 0.60 3.53 -18.13
CA ARG A 30 0.01 3.14 -19.42
C ARG A 30 0.72 1.94 -20.03
N ALA A 31 2.06 1.90 -20.01
CA ALA A 31 2.81 0.75 -20.50
C ALA A 31 2.43 -0.54 -19.74
N ASN A 32 2.35 -0.47 -18.40
CA ASN A 32 1.86 -1.58 -17.57
C ASN A 32 0.39 -1.92 -17.86
N TYR A 33 -0.42 -0.93 -18.29
CA TYR A 33 -1.83 -1.18 -18.62
C TYR A 33 -1.98 -2.16 -19.77
N TYR A 34 -1.15 -2.01 -20.80
CA TYR A 34 -1.24 -2.82 -22.01
C TYR A 34 -0.50 -4.16 -21.90
N SER A 35 0.46 -4.30 -20.98
CA SER A 35 1.21 -5.55 -20.79
C SER A 35 0.56 -6.53 -19.81
N GLU A 36 -0.24 -6.05 -18.85
CA GLU A 36 -0.91 -6.92 -17.87
C GLU A 36 -2.32 -7.31 -18.28
N THR A 37 -2.71 -8.54 -17.94
CA THR A 37 -4.10 -8.99 -18.06
C THR A 37 -5.01 -8.30 -17.05
N THR A 38 -6.31 -8.24 -17.34
CA THR A 38 -7.32 -7.66 -16.43
C THR A 38 -7.31 -8.32 -15.04
N GLU A 39 -7.11 -9.63 -14.96
CA GLU A 39 -7.10 -10.38 -13.71
C GLU A 39 -5.86 -10.09 -12.86
N GLN A 40 -4.67 -10.00 -13.47
CA GLN A 40 -3.45 -9.59 -12.75
C GLN A 40 -3.60 -8.19 -12.15
N ARG A 41 -4.28 -7.29 -12.86
CA ARG A 41 -4.48 -5.90 -12.44
C ARG A 41 -5.47 -5.80 -11.29
N LYS A 42 -6.57 -6.55 -11.37
CA LYS A 42 -7.50 -6.69 -10.24
C LYS A 42 -6.80 -7.24 -9.00
N LEU A 43 -5.98 -8.28 -9.17
CA LEU A 43 -5.22 -8.88 -8.06
C LEU A 43 -4.26 -7.86 -7.45
N ARG A 44 -3.46 -7.17 -8.29
CA ARG A 44 -2.49 -6.17 -7.83
C ARG A 44 -3.17 -5.03 -7.07
N THR A 45 -4.26 -4.49 -7.61
CA THR A 45 -5.04 -3.45 -6.93
C THR A 45 -5.65 -3.95 -5.63
N LYS A 46 -6.18 -5.18 -5.60
CA LYS A 46 -6.76 -5.79 -4.38
C LYS A 46 -5.70 -5.93 -3.29
N VAL A 47 -4.52 -6.46 -3.61
CA VAL A 47 -3.38 -6.56 -2.68
C VAL A 47 -2.98 -5.17 -2.20
N GLY A 48 -2.88 -4.20 -3.11
CA GLY A 48 -2.53 -2.82 -2.76
C GLY A 48 -3.52 -2.18 -1.79
N ILE A 49 -4.83 -2.36 -2.01
CA ILE A 49 -5.87 -1.84 -1.12
C ILE A 49 -5.78 -2.49 0.28
N TYR A 50 -5.67 -3.82 0.36
CA TYR A 50 -5.56 -4.48 1.66
C TYR A 50 -4.29 -4.09 2.42
N ALA A 51 -3.15 -4.00 1.72
CA ALA A 51 -1.90 -3.51 2.31
C ALA A 51 -2.05 -2.07 2.82
N GLY A 52 -2.73 -1.21 2.05
CA GLY A 52 -3.01 0.18 2.44
C GLY A 52 -3.88 0.27 3.69
N LEU A 53 -4.96 -0.52 3.76
CA LEU A 53 -5.84 -0.59 4.93
C LEU A 53 -5.10 -1.08 6.18
N ILE A 54 -4.32 -2.16 6.06
CA ILE A 54 -3.49 -2.67 7.16
C ILE A 54 -2.49 -1.61 7.62
N GLY A 55 -1.86 -0.91 6.68
CA GLY A 55 -0.94 0.19 6.95
C GLY A 55 -1.58 1.31 7.75
N ILE A 56 -2.74 1.80 7.30
CA ILE A 56 -3.51 2.85 7.98
C ILE A 56 -3.89 2.42 9.40
N ILE A 57 -4.37 1.19 9.58
CA ILE A 57 -4.74 0.67 10.91
C ILE A 57 -3.51 0.62 11.82
N CYS A 58 -2.38 0.09 11.36
CA CYS A 58 -1.15 0.01 12.15
C CYS A 58 -0.61 1.39 12.54
N LEU A 59 -0.64 2.35 11.60
CA LEU A 59 -0.24 3.74 11.88
C LEU A 59 -1.21 4.42 12.86
N GLY A 60 -2.51 4.17 12.72
CA GLY A 60 -3.53 4.65 13.66
C GLY A 60 -3.30 4.13 15.07
N ILE A 61 -3.08 2.82 15.23
CA ILE A 61 -2.76 2.20 16.52
C ILE A 61 -1.45 2.79 17.08
N SER A 62 -0.42 2.93 16.26
CA SER A 62 0.85 3.53 16.67
C SER A 62 0.67 4.97 17.16
N GLY A 63 -0.15 5.77 16.48
CA GLY A 63 -0.47 7.13 16.87
C GLY A 63 -1.24 7.16 18.19
N LEU A 64 -2.26 6.31 18.36
CA LEU A 64 -3.01 6.21 19.61
C LEU A 64 -2.12 5.84 20.79
N ILE A 65 -1.20 4.87 20.63
CA ILE A 65 -0.25 4.50 21.68
C ILE A 65 0.70 5.66 22.02
N TYR A 66 1.02 6.54 21.07
CA TYR A 66 1.90 7.69 21.32
C TYR A 66 1.21 8.77 22.17
N PHE A 67 -0.11 8.93 22.04
CA PHE A 67 -0.89 9.93 22.77
C PHE A 67 -1.47 9.44 24.10
N LEU A 68 -1.40 8.14 24.37
CA LEU A 68 -1.83 7.50 25.63
C LEU A 68 -0.67 7.42 26.62
#